data_AF-A0AAN9HRI4-F1
#
_entry.id   AF-A0AAN9HRI4-F1
#
_cell.length_a   1.000
_cell.length_b   1.000
_cell.length_c   1.000
_cell.angle_alpha   90.00
_cell.angle_beta   90.00
_cell.angle_gamma   90.00
#
_symmetry.space_group_name_H-M   'P 1'
#
loop_
_entity.id
_entity.type
_entity.pdbx_description
1 polymer ?
#
loop_
_entity_poly.entity_id
_entity_poly.type
_entity_poly.pdbx_seq_one_letter_code
_entity_poly.pdbx_strand_id
1 'polypeptide(L)'
;MCEESSSVLVSTTSDSEFVNEAGNEAQHIRGLPMDWEGKLDKVHQLFSRAPLYNKISKQFELDFRDKGRAELKIQTSIKNFQLTLEENGRQTVLQLGRVGKSKFVMDYRYPFTGYQAFCICLASIDAKLCCTV
;
A
#
# COMPACT_ATOMS: atom_id res chain seq x y z
N MET A 1 12.18 -13.81 -15.68
CA MET A 1 10.91 -13.12 -15.96
C MET A 1 10.91 -11.89 -15.10
N CYS A 2 11.13 -10.73 -15.70
CA CYS A 2 11.20 -9.46 -14.99
C CYS A 2 9.81 -9.16 -14.42
N GLU A 3 9.69 -9.08 -13.10
CA GLU A 3 8.50 -8.48 -12.48
C GLU A 3 8.57 -6.99 -12.76
N GLU A 4 7.59 -6.46 -13.49
CA GLU A 4 7.38 -5.02 -13.63
C GLU A 4 7.25 -4.41 -12.23
N SER A 5 8.06 -3.39 -11.95
CA SER A 5 7.90 -2.55 -10.77
C SER A 5 6.49 -1.97 -10.76
N SER A 6 5.59 -2.60 -10.03
CA SER A 6 4.22 -2.11 -9.86
C SER A 6 4.27 -0.88 -8.95
N SER A 7 3.81 0.27 -9.46
CA SER A 7 3.67 1.49 -8.66
C SER A 7 2.22 1.65 -8.19
N VAL A 8 2.04 2.19 -6.99
CA VAL A 8 0.72 2.49 -6.39
C VAL A 8 0.63 3.99 -6.22
N LEU A 9 -0.46 4.60 -6.68
CA LEU A 9 -0.69 6.04 -6.55
C LEU A 9 -1.68 6.31 -5.44
N VAL A 10 -1.38 7.30 -4.60
CA VAL A 10 -2.27 7.73 -3.52
C VAL A 10 -2.47 9.24 -3.63
N SER A 11 -3.73 9.68 -3.66
CA SER A 11 -4.08 11.09 -3.62
C SER A 11 -3.89 11.66 -2.22
N THR A 12 -3.32 12.86 -2.14
CA THR A 12 -3.28 13.63 -0.90
C THR A 12 -4.53 14.50 -0.84
N THR A 13 -5.51 14.10 -0.03
CA THR A 13 -6.56 15.02 0.39
C THR A 13 -5.97 15.82 1.55
N SER A 14 -5.36 16.96 1.25
CA SER A 14 -5.05 17.95 2.28
C SER A 14 -6.38 18.45 2.84
N ASP A 15 -6.69 18.13 4.10
CA ASP A 15 -7.88 18.67 4.78
C ASP A 15 -7.81 20.20 4.80
N SER A 16 -8.67 20.86 4.01
CA SER A 16 -9.27 22.18 4.30
C SER A 16 -10.06 22.71 3.10
N GLU A 17 -11.34 22.32 3.02
CA GLU A 17 -12.45 23.21 2.59
C GLU A 17 -13.77 22.44 2.77
N PHE A 18 -14.35 22.52 3.98
CA PHE A 18 -15.77 22.22 4.19
C PHE A 18 -16.59 23.33 3.52
N VAL A 19 -16.91 23.16 2.22
CA VAL A 19 -17.96 23.96 1.58
C VAL A 19 -19.28 23.24 1.83
N ASN A 20 -20.11 23.84 2.68
CA ASN A 20 -21.50 23.46 2.89
C ASN A 20 -22.29 23.76 1.61
N GLU A 21 -22.65 22.72 0.84
CA GLU A 21 -23.76 22.81 -0.10
C GLU A 21 -24.69 21.62 0.13
N ALA A 22 -25.89 21.95 0.62
CA ALA A 22 -27.00 21.02 0.77
C ALA A 22 -27.50 20.61 -0.62
N GLY A 23 -27.20 19.39 -1.03
CA GLY A 23 -27.67 18.78 -2.27
C GLY A 23 -27.68 17.26 -2.12
N ASN A 24 -28.82 16.65 -2.38
CA ASN A 24 -29.14 15.26 -2.11
C ASN A 24 -28.53 14.33 -3.18
N GLU A 25 -27.21 14.29 -3.30
CA GLU A 25 -26.49 13.34 -4.14
C GLU A 25 -25.56 12.49 -3.28
N ALA A 26 -25.58 11.17 -3.51
CA ALA A 26 -24.69 10.23 -2.87
C ALA A 26 -23.26 10.77 -2.97
N GLN A 27 -22.61 10.98 -1.82
CA GLN A 27 -21.30 11.60 -1.70
C GLN A 27 -20.33 10.92 -2.67
N HIS A 28 -20.03 11.60 -3.78
CA HIS A 28 -18.94 11.21 -4.67
C HIS A 28 -17.66 11.36 -3.85
N ILE A 29 -17.17 10.25 -3.29
CA ILE A 29 -15.86 10.20 -2.66
C ILE A 29 -14.90 10.72 -3.72
N ARG A 30 -14.32 11.91 -3.52
CA ARG A 30 -13.38 12.53 -4.46
C ARG A 30 -12.14 11.64 -4.56
N GLY A 31 -12.22 10.64 -5.45
CA GLY A 31 -11.16 9.67 -5.71
C GLY A 31 -9.98 10.32 -6.42
N LEU A 32 -9.01 9.49 -6.84
CA LEU A 32 -7.98 9.93 -7.78
C LEU A 32 -8.68 10.52 -9.01
N PRO A 33 -8.33 11.74 -9.45
CA PRO A 33 -8.89 12.30 -10.67
C PRO A 33 -8.66 11.34 -11.84
N MET A 34 -9.62 11.22 -12.75
CA MET A 34 -9.42 10.42 -13.98
C MET A 34 -8.25 10.94 -14.82
N ASP A 35 -7.86 12.20 -14.61
CA ASP A 35 -6.68 12.86 -15.18
C ASP A 35 -5.50 12.95 -14.20
N TRP A 36 -5.32 11.95 -13.32
CA TRP A 36 -4.22 11.92 -12.33
C TRP A 36 -2.84 12.09 -12.97
N GLU A 37 -2.65 11.61 -14.20
CA GLU A 37 -1.41 11.72 -14.99
C GLU A 37 -0.99 13.19 -15.21
N GLY A 38 -1.95 14.12 -15.26
CA GLY A 38 -1.70 15.55 -15.43
C GLY A 38 -1.55 16.33 -14.12
N LYS A 39 -1.72 15.69 -12.96
CA LYS A 39 -1.75 16.33 -11.63
C LYS A 39 -0.79 15.66 -10.64
N LEU A 40 0.44 15.42 -11.08
CA LEU A 40 1.50 14.81 -10.25
C LEU A 40 1.75 15.56 -8.94
N ASP A 41 1.55 16.88 -8.93
CA ASP A 41 1.73 17.73 -7.74
C ASP A 41 0.74 17.41 -6.60
N LYS A 42 -0.34 16.67 -6.89
CA LYS A 42 -1.41 16.32 -5.94
C LYS A 42 -1.45 14.84 -5.58
N VAL A 43 -0.49 14.05 -6.05
CA VAL A 43 -0.42 12.60 -5.81
C VAL A 43 0.98 12.19 -5.38
N HIS A 44 1.05 11.24 -4.44
CA HIS A 44 2.29 10.56 -4.14
C HIS A 44 2.35 9.24 -4.88
N GLN A 45 3.39 9.06 -5.69
CA GLN A 45 3.71 7.77 -6.29
C GLN A 45 4.48 6.93 -5.27
N LEU A 46 4.02 5.70 -5.10
CA LEU A 46 4.66 4.69 -4.27
C LEU A 46 5.24 3.60 -5.15
N PHE A 47 6.35 3.05 -4.71
CA PHE A 47 7.07 2.02 -5.42
C PHE A 47 7.06 0.74 -4.61
N SER A 48 6.66 -0.36 -5.27
CA SER A 48 6.74 -1.68 -4.66
C SER A 48 8.18 -2.18 -4.68
N ARG A 49 8.63 -2.74 -3.56
CA ARG A 49 9.92 -3.42 -3.51
C ARG A 49 9.87 -4.79 -4.14
N ALA A 50 10.84 -5.05 -5.00
CA ALA A 50 11.11 -6.39 -5.49
C ALA A 50 11.66 -7.29 -4.35
N PRO A 51 11.18 -8.53 -4.23
CA PRO A 51 11.73 -9.47 -3.27
C PRO A 51 13.15 -9.89 -3.66
N LEU A 52 13.99 -10.16 -2.66
CA LEU A 52 15.35 -10.62 -2.88
C LEU A 52 15.40 -12.15 -2.79
N TYR A 53 16.17 -12.78 -3.69
CA TYR A 53 16.36 -14.22 -3.63
C TYR A 53 17.25 -14.61 -2.45
N ASN A 54 16.68 -15.32 -1.50
CA ASN A 54 17.40 -15.88 -0.37
C ASN A 54 17.99 -17.25 -0.75
N LYS A 55 19.33 -17.32 -0.80
CA LYS A 55 20.06 -18.54 -1.19
C LYS A 55 19.92 -19.69 -0.19
N ILE A 56 19.59 -19.38 1.07
CA ILE A 56 19.47 -20.35 2.17
C ILE A 56 18.08 -21.00 2.14
N SER A 57 17.02 -20.20 2.14
CA SER A 57 15.63 -20.70 2.07
C SER A 57 15.19 -21.11 0.66
N LYS A 58 15.97 -20.76 -0.37
CA LYS A 58 15.68 -20.98 -1.80
C LYS A 58 14.40 -20.28 -2.27
N GLN A 59 14.04 -19.17 -1.64
CA GLN A 59 12.79 -18.45 -1.90
C GLN A 59 13.06 -16.96 -2.14
N PHE A 60 12.16 -16.32 -2.88
CA PHE A 60 12.10 -14.86 -2.99
C PHE A 60 11.40 -14.31 -1.76
N GLU A 61 12.10 -13.48 -0.99
CA GLU A 61 11.64 -12.98 0.29
C GLU A 61 11.84 -11.47 0.39
N LEU A 62 10.87 -10.80 1.03
CA LEU A 62 11.02 -9.42 1.46
C LEU A 62 11.60 -9.39 2.87
N ASP A 63 12.40 -8.37 3.13
CA ASP A 63 13.07 -8.20 4.41
C ASP A 63 12.15 -7.50 5.42
N PHE A 64 11.40 -8.29 6.19
CA PHE A 64 10.52 -7.80 7.26
C PHE A 64 11.27 -7.61 8.58
N ARG A 65 12.55 -7.23 8.55
CA ARG A 65 13.40 -7.03 9.75
C ARG A 65 12.72 -6.11 10.77
N ASP A 66 12.06 -6.74 11.73
CA ASP A 66 11.47 -6.12 12.91
C ASP A 66 12.60 -5.60 13.81
N LYS A 67 12.92 -4.31 13.73
CA LYS A 67 13.83 -3.65 14.68
C LYS A 67 13.16 -3.39 16.04
N GLY A 68 12.34 -4.30 16.56
CA GLY A 68 11.83 -4.16 17.93
C GLY A 68 10.46 -4.75 18.29
N ARG A 69 9.81 -5.53 17.43
CA ARG A 69 8.62 -6.32 17.80
C ARG A 69 9.00 -7.78 17.96
N ALA A 70 8.44 -8.43 18.98
CA ALA A 70 8.63 -9.86 19.23
C ALA A 70 8.42 -10.65 17.93
N GLU A 71 9.34 -11.56 17.65
CA GLU A 71 9.54 -12.37 16.44
C GLU A 71 8.24 -12.78 15.73
N LEU A 72 7.64 -11.87 14.95
CA LEU A 72 6.52 -12.19 14.08
C LEU A 72 7.08 -12.95 12.89
N LYS A 73 6.89 -14.27 12.89
CA LYS A 73 7.32 -15.13 11.79
C LYS A 73 6.45 -14.89 10.56
N ILE A 74 6.91 -13.99 9.69
CA ILE A 74 6.27 -13.75 8.40
C ILE A 74 6.36 -15.02 7.56
N GLN A 75 5.21 -15.45 7.05
CA GLN A 75 5.06 -16.57 6.12
C GLN A 75 5.15 -16.07 4.69
N THR A 76 5.60 -16.92 3.77
CA THR A 76 5.61 -16.59 2.35
C THR A 76 4.20 -16.45 1.79
N SER A 77 3.99 -15.37 1.03
CA SER A 77 2.72 -15.08 0.38
C SER A 77 2.92 -14.06 -0.73
N ILE A 78 2.17 -14.23 -1.83
CA ILE A 78 2.04 -13.22 -2.90
C ILE A 78 1.37 -11.92 -2.40
N LYS A 79 0.76 -11.94 -1.22
CA LYS A 79 0.14 -10.78 -0.58
C LYS A 79 1.13 -9.97 0.26
N ASN A 80 2.35 -10.47 0.43
CA ASN A 80 3.39 -9.75 1.13
C ASN A 80 3.93 -8.64 0.23
N PHE A 81 3.95 -7.41 0.73
CA PHE A 81 4.51 -6.28 -0.02
C PHE A 81 5.14 -5.24 0.91
N GLN A 82 6.02 -4.42 0.33
CA GLN A 82 6.60 -3.23 0.95
C GLN A 82 6.53 -2.08 -0.05
N LEU A 83 6.02 -0.93 0.38
CA LEU A 83 5.95 0.29 -0.42
C LEU A 83 6.91 1.36 0.12
N THR A 84 7.53 2.09 -0.80
CA THR A 84 8.42 3.24 -0.55
C THR A 84 7.91 4.48 -1.28
N LEU A 85 8.16 5.69 -0.76
CA LEU A 85 7.85 6.95 -1.47
C LEU A 85 8.84 7.24 -2.61
N GLU A 86 10.04 6.68 -2.52
CA GLU A 86 11.11 6.85 -3.49
C GLU A 86 11.38 5.50 -4.15
N GLU A 87 11.60 5.50 -5.46
CA GLU A 87 11.85 4.28 -6.26
C GLU A 87 12.99 3.43 -5.68
N ASN A 88 14.08 4.06 -5.27
CA ASN A 88 15.24 3.41 -4.66
C ASN A 88 15.35 3.69 -3.14
N GLY A 89 14.24 4.09 -2.53
CA GLY A 89 14.18 4.47 -1.12
C GLY A 89 14.48 3.30 -0.20
N ARG A 90 15.26 3.55 0.87
CA ARG A 90 15.53 2.54 1.90
C ARG A 90 14.38 2.41 2.92
N GLN A 91 13.56 3.44 3.03
CA GLN A 91 12.51 3.52 4.04
C GLN A 91 11.17 2.99 3.52
N THR A 92 10.76 1.86 4.06
CA THR A 92 9.41 1.33 3.87
C THR A 92 8.40 2.17 4.66
N VAL A 93 7.36 2.63 3.99
CA VAL A 93 6.28 3.46 4.59
C VAL A 93 4.99 2.70 4.81
N LEU A 94 4.79 1.61 4.07
CA LEU A 94 3.70 0.66 4.28
C LEU A 94 4.21 -0.74 3.97
N GLN A 95 3.95 -1.69 4.86
CA GLN A 95 4.20 -3.10 4.61
C GLN A 95 3.06 -3.96 5.11
N LEU A 96 2.79 -5.03 4.38
CA LEU A 96 1.86 -6.08 4.74
C LEU A 96 2.60 -7.41 4.73
N GLY A 97 2.49 -8.17 5.81
CA GLY A 97 3.08 -9.50 5.94
C GLY A 97 2.08 -10.51 6.46
N ARG A 98 2.00 -11.69 5.83
CA ARG A 98 1.16 -12.79 6.31
C ARG A 98 1.81 -13.46 7.52
N VAL A 99 1.05 -13.66 8.60
CA VAL A 99 1.51 -14.36 9.83
C VAL A 99 0.70 -15.63 10.13
N GLY A 100 -0.37 -15.89 9.39
CA GLY A 100 -1.19 -17.10 9.52
C GLY A 100 -2.19 -17.27 8.38
N LYS A 101 -3.09 -18.26 8.48
CA LYS A 101 -4.01 -18.62 7.39
C LYS A 101 -4.81 -17.43 6.86
N SER A 102 -5.36 -16.60 7.76
CA SER A 102 -6.14 -15.40 7.45
C SER A 102 -5.73 -14.24 8.37
N LYS A 103 -4.45 -14.20 8.73
CA LYS A 103 -3.90 -13.20 9.65
C LYS A 103 -2.73 -12.51 8.97
N PHE A 104 -2.77 -11.19 8.97
CA PHE A 104 -1.75 -10.33 8.41
C PHE A 104 -1.33 -9.30 9.46
N VAL A 105 -0.07 -8.91 9.44
CA VAL A 105 0.45 -7.74 10.14
C VAL A 105 0.64 -6.62 9.14
N MET A 106 0.17 -5.43 9.50
CA MET A 106 0.32 -4.21 8.73
C MET A 106 1.14 -3.22 9.56
N ASP A 107 2.23 -2.74 9.00
CA ASP A 107 2.96 -1.60 9.56
C ASP A 107 2.91 -0.43 8.58
N TYR A 108 2.53 0.72 9.09
CA TYR A 108 2.49 1.96 8.33
C TYR A 108 3.27 3.03 9.08
N ARG A 109 3.78 3.99 8.32
CA ARG A 109 4.49 5.16 8.81
C ARG A 109 3.91 6.40 8.15
N TYR A 110 4.25 7.57 8.70
CA TYR A 110 4.07 8.83 8.01
C TYR A 110 4.57 8.71 6.54
N PRO A 111 3.81 9.17 5.54
CA PRO A 111 2.67 10.10 5.63
C PRO A 111 1.28 9.45 5.78
N PHE A 112 1.17 8.13 5.88
CA PHE A 112 -0.14 7.48 5.89
C PHE A 112 -0.87 7.62 7.23
N THR A 113 -2.17 7.86 7.13
CA THR A 113 -3.10 7.54 8.22
C THR A 113 -3.34 6.03 8.27
N GLY A 114 -3.75 5.52 9.44
CA GLY A 114 -4.12 4.11 9.59
C GLY A 114 -5.24 3.69 8.64
N TYR A 115 -6.18 4.59 8.33
CA TYR A 115 -7.26 4.36 7.38
C TYR A 115 -6.75 4.16 5.94
N GLN A 116 -5.92 5.08 5.44
CA GLN A 116 -5.36 4.97 4.09
C GLN A 116 -4.53 3.69 3.93
N ALA A 117 -3.64 3.41 4.89
CA ALA A 117 -2.84 2.19 4.92
C ALA A 117 -3.72 0.94 4.87
N PHE A 118 -4.77 0.90 5.70
CA PHE A 118 -5.69 -0.22 5.76
C PHE A 118 -6.45 -0.44 4.45
N CYS A 119 -6.94 0.63 3.81
CA CYS A 119 -7.61 0.55 2.51
C CYS A 119 -6.70 -0.02 1.41
N ILE A 120 -5.43 0.41 1.36
CA ILE A 120 -4.44 -0.13 0.42
C ILE A 120 -4.21 -1.63 0.68
N CYS A 121 -4.05 -2.03 1.95
CA CYS A 121 -3.87 -3.43 2.31
C CYS A 121 -5.10 -4.28 1.96
N LEU A 122 -6.32 -3.80 2.19
CA LEU A 122 -7.55 -4.51 1.81
C LEU A 122 -7.62 -4.73 0.30
N ALA A 123 -7.34 -3.70 -0.50
CA ALA A 123 -7.32 -3.80 -1.96
C ALA A 123 -6.31 -4.84 -2.45
N SER A 124 -5.18 -5.01 -1.75
CA SER A 124 -4.18 -6.03 -2.08
C SER A 124 -4.60 -7.47 -1.72
N ILE A 125 -5.36 -7.67 -0.64
CA ILE A 125 -5.70 -9.01 -0.12
C ILE A 125 -6.71 -9.70 -1.03
N ASP A 126 -7.69 -8.98 -1.58
CA ASP A 126 -8.61 -9.55 -2.55
C ASP A 126 -9.02 -8.53 -3.62
N ALA A 127 -8.46 -8.69 -4.83
CA ALA A 127 -8.84 -7.87 -5.97
C ALA A 127 -10.27 -8.18 -6.45
N LYS A 128 -10.86 -9.33 -6.08
CA LYS A 128 -12.22 -9.68 -6.50
C LYS A 128 -13.30 -8.85 -5.81
N LEU A 129 -13.02 -8.26 -4.64
CA LEU A 129 -13.95 -7.37 -3.97
C LEU A 129 -14.08 -6.00 -4.66
N CYS A 130 -13.08 -5.61 -5.47
CA CYS A 130 -13.08 -4.33 -6.19
C CYS A 130 -13.62 -4.42 -7.63
N CYS A 131 -13.92 -5.63 -8.14
CA CYS A 131 -14.35 -5.85 -9.53
C CYS A 131 -15.84 -6.20 -9.69
N THR A 132 -16.68 -5.95 -8.67
CA THR A 132 -18.12 -6.28 -8.73
C THR A 132 -19.04 -5.06 -8.60
N VAL A 133 -18.61 -3.91 -9.12
CA VAL A 133 -19.49 -2.75 -9.34
C VAL A 133 -19.68 -2.54 -10.83
#